data_AF-A0A6G7BQE2-F1
#
_entry.id   AF-A0A6G7BQE2-F1
#
_cell.length_a   1.000
_cell.length_b   1.000
_cell.length_c   1.000
_cell.angle_alpha   90.00
_cell.angle_beta   90.00
_cell.angle_gamma   90.00
#
_symmetry.space_group_name_H-M   'P 1'
#
loop_
_entity.id
_entity.type
_entity.pdbx_description
1 polymer ?
#
loop_
_entity_poly.entity_id
_entity_poly.type
_entity_poly.pdbx_seq_one_letter_code
_entity_poly.pdbx_strand_id
1 'polypeptide(L)'
;MKTLEKINLTTEFTQFCDIFNFTPEEVVQEFINKIDIAQYMCEFLDPHRWANLFAMEYMIQYTKSKGIMFEYEDFAKSWVEMMETGGDDPIGKTKELLEKWHKKVLEDRIHEIMKNDDKEENT
;
A
#
# COMPACT_ATOMS: atom_id res chain seq x y z
N MET A 1 14.48 9.24 11.88
CA MET A 1 14.19 8.02 11.09
C MET A 1 14.41 6.81 11.99
N LYS A 2 13.37 5.99 12.22
CA LYS A 2 13.61 4.66 12.79
C LYS A 2 14.48 3.91 11.79
N THR A 3 15.66 3.46 12.22
CA THR A 3 16.50 2.53 11.46
C THR A 3 15.64 1.37 11.00
N LEU A 4 15.68 1.04 9.70
CA LEU A 4 15.09 -0.19 9.18
C LEU A 4 15.61 -1.34 10.06
N GLU A 5 14.70 -1.96 10.82
CA GLU A 5 15.03 -3.18 11.54
C GLU A 5 15.61 -4.17 10.53
N LYS A 6 16.70 -4.85 10.88
CA LYS A 6 17.30 -5.85 10.00
C LYS A 6 16.21 -6.86 9.61
N ILE A 7 16.03 -7.06 8.31
CA ILE A 7 15.18 -8.13 7.80
C ILE A 7 15.77 -9.46 8.30
N ASN A 8 15.00 -10.18 9.12
CA ASN A 8 15.39 -11.50 9.60
C ASN A 8 14.94 -12.54 8.57
N LEU A 9 15.91 -13.22 7.95
CA LEU A 9 15.64 -14.30 7.02
C LEU A 9 15.38 -15.59 7.78
N THR A 10 14.28 -16.28 7.48
CA THR A 10 14.02 -17.59 8.07
C THR A 10 14.89 -18.65 7.41
N THR A 11 15.03 -19.80 8.08
CA THR A 11 15.70 -20.97 7.53
C THR A 11 15.07 -21.38 6.19
N GLU A 12 13.74 -21.42 6.12
CA GLU A 12 13.01 -21.86 4.92
C GLU A 12 13.21 -20.90 3.75
N PHE A 13 13.21 -19.59 4.01
CA PHE A 13 13.45 -18.59 2.95
C PHE A 13 14.89 -18.64 2.45
N THR A 14 15.84 -18.86 3.35
CA THR A 14 17.26 -19.05 2.99
C THR A 14 17.43 -20.31 2.13
N GLN A 15 16.83 -21.42 2.54
CA GLN A 15 16.86 -22.67 1.76
C GLN A 15 16.24 -22.50 0.37
N PHE A 16 15.11 -21.79 0.27
CA PHE A 16 14.51 -21.46 -1.03
C PHE A 16 15.50 -20.70 -1.92
N CYS A 17 16.15 -19.66 -1.38
CA CYS A 17 17.15 -18.89 -2.10
C CYS A 17 18.32 -19.78 -2.55
N ASP A 18 18.86 -20.61 -1.66
CA ASP A 18 19.98 -21.51 -1.96
C ASP A 18 19.63 -22.56 -3.03
N ILE A 19 18.44 -23.16 -2.97
CA ILE A 19 17.98 -24.20 -3.91
C ILE A 19 17.87 -23.65 -5.33
N PHE A 20 17.35 -22.42 -5.48
CA PHE A 20 17.09 -21.82 -6.78
C PHE A 20 18.16 -20.80 -7.21
N ASN A 21 19.22 -20.65 -6.41
CA ASN A 21 20.32 -19.71 -6.65
C ASN A 21 19.83 -18.26 -6.81
N PHE A 22 18.96 -17.83 -5.89
CA PHE A 22 18.57 -16.44 -5.71
C PHE A 22 19.27 -15.83 -4.51
N THR A 23 19.38 -14.51 -4.50
CA THR A 23 19.67 -13.76 -3.29
C THR A 23 18.38 -13.30 -2.62
N PRO A 24 18.33 -13.22 -1.28
CA PRO A 24 17.20 -12.62 -0.55
C PRO A 24 16.80 -11.25 -1.08
N GLU A 25 17.78 -10.41 -1.40
CA GLU A 25 17.62 -9.07 -1.91
C GLU A 25 16.91 -9.05 -3.27
N GLU A 26 17.25 -9.97 -4.19
CA GLU A 26 16.58 -10.09 -5.49
C GLU A 26 15.10 -10.42 -5.33
N VAL A 27 14.77 -11.38 -4.46
CA VAL A 27 13.38 -11.80 -4.24
C VAL A 27 12.56 -10.68 -3.62
N VAL A 28 13.10 -9.97 -2.63
CA VAL A 28 12.44 -8.82 -1.99
C VAL A 28 12.28 -7.67 -2.97
N GLN A 29 13.31 -7.38 -3.79
CA GLN A 29 13.23 -6.33 -4.79
C GLN A 29 12.17 -6.63 -5.85
N GLU A 30 12.03 -7.89 -6.27
CA GLU A 30 10.99 -8.31 -7.21
C GLU A 30 9.59 -8.13 -6.61
N PHE A 31 9.39 -8.46 -5.34
CA PHE A 31 8.14 -8.14 -4.64
C PHE A 31 7.83 -6.63 -4.69
N ILE A 32 8.81 -5.79 -4.32
CA ILE A 32 8.65 -4.33 -4.31
C ILE A 32 8.30 -3.80 -5.70
N ASN A 33 9.00 -4.27 -6.74
CA ASN A 33 8.79 -3.84 -8.13
C ASN A 33 7.40 -4.22 -8.67
N LYS A 34 6.75 -5.23 -8.09
CA LYS A 34 5.43 -5.73 -8.52
C LYS A 34 4.26 -5.10 -7.76
N ILE A 35 4.52 -4.26 -6.76
CA ILE A 35 3.47 -3.51 -6.09
C ILE A 35 2.96 -2.38 -6.99
N ASP A 36 1.71 -2.52 -7.42
CA ASP A 36 0.94 -1.54 -8.18
C ASP A 36 -0.54 -1.70 -7.82
N ILE A 37 -0.99 -0.91 -6.85
CA ILE A 37 -2.38 -0.96 -6.34
C ILE A 37 -3.38 -0.62 -7.46
N ALA A 38 -3.02 0.30 -8.37
CA ALA A 38 -3.89 0.64 -9.49
C ALA A 38 -4.08 -0.55 -10.43
N GLN A 39 -2.99 -1.24 -10.76
CA GLN A 39 -3.04 -2.47 -11.56
C GLN A 39 -3.94 -3.50 -10.88
N TYR A 40 -3.77 -3.71 -9.57
CA TYR A 40 -4.58 -4.67 -8.81
C TYR A 40 -6.08 -4.33 -8.80
N MET A 41 -6.43 -3.05 -8.66
CA MET A 41 -7.82 -2.60 -8.63
C MET A 41 -8.50 -2.70 -10.00
N CYS A 42 -7.79 -2.38 -11.08
CA CYS A 42 -8.34 -2.42 -12.43
C CYS A 42 -8.31 -3.82 -13.04
N GLU A 43 -7.31 -4.64 -12.71
CA GLU A 43 -7.08 -5.98 -13.26
C GLU A 43 -7.01 -7.01 -12.14
N PHE A 44 -8.05 -7.06 -11.30
CA PHE A 44 -8.06 -7.95 -10.14
C PHE A 44 -7.99 -9.45 -10.49
N LEU A 45 -8.16 -9.84 -11.76
CA LEU A 45 -8.01 -11.22 -12.23
C LEU A 45 -6.62 -11.53 -12.82
N ASP A 46 -5.69 -10.56 -12.83
CA ASP A 46 -4.33 -10.78 -13.34
C ASP A 46 -3.65 -11.94 -12.57
N PRO A 47 -3.17 -12.99 -13.24
CA PRO A 47 -2.46 -14.09 -12.60
C PRO A 47 -1.16 -13.66 -11.90
N HIS A 48 -0.58 -12.51 -12.23
CA HIS A 48 0.66 -11.98 -11.66
C HIS A 48 0.43 -11.01 -10.49
N ARG A 49 -0.79 -10.97 -9.93
CA ARG A 49 -1.17 -10.06 -8.81
C ARG A 49 -0.63 -10.40 -7.43
N TRP A 50 0.25 -11.40 -7.29
CA TRP A 50 0.63 -12.00 -6.00
C TRP A 50 1.22 -10.99 -4.99
N ALA A 51 2.05 -10.05 -5.44
CA ALA A 51 2.65 -9.04 -4.58
C ALA A 51 1.58 -8.09 -4.02
N ASN A 52 0.66 -7.65 -4.88
CA ASN A 52 -0.46 -6.79 -4.50
C ASN A 52 -1.43 -7.51 -3.56
N LEU A 53 -1.72 -8.79 -3.82
CA LEU A 53 -2.56 -9.59 -2.93
C LEU A 53 -1.96 -9.67 -1.52
N PHE A 54 -0.66 -9.97 -1.42
CA PHE A 54 0.03 -9.98 -0.14
C PHE A 54 -0.06 -8.62 0.58
N ALA A 55 0.17 -7.51 -0.14
CA ALA A 55 0.09 -6.17 0.44
C ALA A 55 -1.32 -5.82 0.96
N MET A 56 -2.37 -6.21 0.22
CA MET A 56 -3.76 -5.97 0.61
C MET A 56 -4.17 -6.82 1.82
N GLU A 57 -3.79 -8.10 1.86
CA GLU A 57 -4.02 -8.97 3.02
C GLU A 57 -3.29 -8.46 4.27
N TYR A 58 -2.04 -8.03 4.11
CA TYR A 58 -1.28 -7.40 5.18
C TYR A 58 -1.99 -6.14 5.70
N MET A 59 -2.44 -5.26 4.79
CA MET A 59 -3.22 -4.09 5.16
C MET A 59 -4.48 -4.50 5.94
N ILE A 60 -5.29 -5.44 5.45
CA ILE A 60 -6.52 -5.87 6.12
C ILE A 60 -6.24 -6.41 7.53
N GLN A 61 -5.19 -7.22 7.68
CA GLN A 61 -4.85 -7.87 8.95
C GLN A 61 -4.35 -6.88 10.01
N TYR A 62 -3.55 -5.90 9.62
CA TYR A 62 -2.81 -5.04 10.55
C TYR A 62 -3.38 -3.62 10.66
N THR A 63 -4.29 -3.23 9.77
CA THR A 63 -5.01 -1.96 9.85
C THR A 63 -6.22 -2.12 10.77
N LYS A 64 -5.98 -2.14 12.09
CA LYS A 64 -7.03 -2.28 13.11
C LYS A 64 -7.78 -0.98 13.46
N SER A 65 -7.47 0.16 12.83
CA SER A 65 -8.15 1.41 13.15
C SER A 65 -9.41 1.58 12.31
N LYS A 66 -10.56 1.78 12.97
CA LYS A 66 -11.83 2.11 12.31
C LYS A 66 -11.75 3.37 11.43
N GLY A 67 -10.78 4.25 11.66
CA GLY A 67 -10.58 5.50 10.92
C GLY A 67 -10.11 5.31 9.48
N ILE A 68 -9.21 4.35 9.22
CA ILE A 68 -8.68 4.13 7.86
C ILE A 68 -9.78 3.61 6.92
N MET A 69 -10.79 2.91 7.45
CA MET A 69 -11.94 2.45 6.68
C MET A 69 -12.84 3.61 6.22
N PHE A 70 -12.92 4.72 6.97
CA PHE A 70 -13.65 5.94 6.57
C PHE A 70 -12.87 6.76 5.52
N GLU A 71 -11.54 6.88 5.63
CA GLU A 71 -10.72 7.55 4.60
C GLU A 71 -10.69 6.76 3.28
N TYR A 72 -10.85 5.44 3.35
CA TYR A 72 -11.07 4.59 2.20
C TYR A 72 -12.41 4.84 1.50
N GLU A 73 -13.42 5.36 2.21
CA GLU A 73 -14.76 5.56 1.66
C GLU A 73 -14.77 6.66 0.59
N ASP A 74 -14.14 7.80 0.86
CA ASP A 74 -14.03 8.91 -0.10
C ASP A 74 -13.28 8.48 -1.36
N PHE A 75 -12.15 7.79 -1.17
CA PHE A 75 -11.37 7.24 -2.28
C PHE A 75 -12.18 6.22 -3.08
N ALA A 76 -12.86 5.28 -2.41
CA ALA A 76 -13.67 4.26 -3.06
C ALA A 76 -14.82 4.88 -3.89
N LYS A 77 -15.49 5.90 -3.37
CA LYS A 77 -16.54 6.64 -4.11
C LYS A 77 -15.97 7.29 -5.37
N SER A 78 -14.89 8.06 -5.23
CA SER A 78 -14.23 8.70 -6.38
C SER A 78 -13.74 7.68 -7.41
N TRP A 79 -13.29 6.52 -6.96
CA TRP A 79 -12.85 5.45 -7.84
C TRP A 79 -14.01 4.80 -8.58
N VAL A 80 -15.12 4.48 -7.89
CA VAL A 80 -16.33 3.93 -8.51
C VAL A 80 -16.90 4.90 -9.55
N GLU A 81 -17.05 6.18 -9.20
CA GLU A 81 -17.50 7.21 -10.14
C GLU A 81 -16.60 7.30 -11.37
N MET A 82 -15.27 7.26 -11.18
CA MET A 82 -14.31 7.25 -12.27
C MET A 82 -14.50 6.02 -13.18
N MET A 83 -14.69 4.83 -12.61
CA MET A 83 -14.91 3.60 -13.37
C MET A 83 -16.26 3.61 -14.11
N GLU A 84 -17.31 4.17 -13.51
CA GLU A 84 -18.64 4.29 -14.13
C GLU A 84 -18.67 5.28 -15.30
N THR A 85 -17.92 6.39 -15.22
CA THR A 85 -17.79 7.36 -16.31
C THR A 85 -17.02 6.81 -17.52
N GLY A 86 -16.22 5.76 -17.31
CA GLY A 86 -15.48 5.06 -18.35
C GLY A 86 -14.38 5.89 -19.02
N GLY A 87 -13.96 5.43 -20.19
CA GLY A 87 -12.93 6.06 -21.03
C GLY A 87 -11.62 5.28 -21.10
N ASP A 88 -10.70 5.79 -21.90
CA ASP A 88 -9.41 5.15 -22.15
C ASP A 88 -8.51 5.25 -20.89
N ASP A 89 -7.72 4.20 -20.66
CA ASP A 89 -6.73 4.07 -19.58
C ASP A 89 -7.27 4.13 -18.12
N PRO A 90 -8.02 3.11 -17.67
CA PRO A 90 -8.50 3.03 -16.28
C PRO A 90 -7.36 2.92 -15.26
N ILE A 91 -6.21 2.35 -15.65
CA ILE A 91 -5.05 2.18 -14.77
C ILE A 91 -4.40 3.53 -14.50
N GLY A 92 -4.09 4.31 -15.54
CA GLY A 92 -3.50 5.64 -15.39
C GLY A 92 -4.36 6.57 -14.54
N LYS A 93 -5.67 6.59 -14.79
CA LYS A 93 -6.63 7.36 -13.97
C LYS A 93 -6.65 6.92 -12.51
N THR A 94 -6.60 5.60 -12.26
CA THR A 94 -6.54 5.07 -10.89
C THR A 94 -5.23 5.47 -10.19
N LYS A 95 -4.10 5.48 -10.91
CA LYS A 95 -2.81 5.97 -10.35
C LYS A 95 -2.88 7.45 -9.95
N GLU A 96 -3.49 8.30 -10.78
CA GLU A 96 -3.69 9.70 -10.44
C GLU A 96 -4.56 9.89 -9.20
N LEU A 97 -5.61 9.09 -9.05
CA LEU A 97 -6.49 9.14 -7.88
C LEU A 97 -5.75 8.68 -6.61
N LEU A 98 -4.99 7.59 -6.70
CA LEU A 98 -4.15 7.11 -5.60
C LEU A 98 -3.11 8.15 -5.16
N GLU A 99 -2.48 8.85 -6.10
CA GLU A 99 -1.50 9.89 -5.77
C GLU A 99 -2.15 11.08 -5.03
N LYS A 100 -3.36 11.48 -5.44
CA LYS A 100 -4.13 12.51 -4.71
C LYS A 100 -4.49 12.04 -3.29
N TRP A 101 -4.94 10.80 -3.16
CA TRP A 101 -5.28 10.22 -1.87
C TRP A 101 -4.06 10.09 -0.96
N HIS A 102 -2.92 9.64 -1.50
CA HIS A 102 -1.64 9.56 -0.79
C HIS A 102 -1.24 10.91 -0.19
N LYS A 103 -1.33 12.00 -0.97
CA LYS A 103 -1.05 13.36 -0.47
C LYS A 103 -1.99 13.76 0.66
N LYS A 104 -3.30 13.55 0.49
CA LYS A 104 -4.30 13.85 1.52
C LYS A 104 -4.00 13.11 2.83
N VAL A 105 -3.72 11.80 2.76
CA VAL A 105 -3.38 10.99 3.94
C VAL A 105 -2.11 11.49 4.63
N LEU A 106 -1.10 11.92 3.88
CA LEU A 106 0.10 12.51 4.48
C LEU A 106 -0.18 13.86 5.15
N GLU A 107 -0.98 14.73 4.52
CA GLU A 107 -1.40 16.02 5.09
C GLU A 107 -2.21 15.84 6.37
N ASP A 108 -3.17 14.92 6.38
CA ASP A 108 -4.00 14.62 7.55
C ASP A 108 -3.14 14.10 8.71
N ARG A 109 -2.19 13.20 8.44
CA ARG A 109 -1.22 12.72 9.46
C ARG A 109 -0.36 13.84 10.03
N ILE A 110 0.08 14.79 9.21
CA ILE A 110 0.85 15.96 9.68
C ILE A 110 -0.03 16.82 10.60
N HIS A 111 -1.27 17.11 10.19
CA HIS A 111 -2.19 17.88 11.02
C HIS A 111 -2.53 17.20 12.35
N GLU A 112 -2.65 15.87 12.38
CA GLU A 112 -2.88 15.12 13.62
C GLU A 112 -1.69 15.20 14.57
N ILE A 113 -0.46 15.08 14.06
CA ILE A 113 0.76 15.25 14.88
C ILE A 113 0.78 16.66 15.48
N MET A 114 0.60 17.69 14.65
CA MET A 114 0.60 19.09 15.10
C MET A 114 -0.48 19.37 16.16
N LYS A 115 -1.69 18.84 15.99
CA LYS A 115 -2.78 19.02 16.97
C LYS A 115 -2.56 18.28 18.29
N ASN A 116 -1.76 17.21 18.29
CA ASN A 116 -1.43 16.48 19.50
C ASN A 116 -0.31 17.18 20.28
N ASP A 117 0.67 17.76 19.57
CA ASP A 117 1.73 18.57 20.18
C ASP A 117 1.15 19.82 20.89
N ASP A 118 0.19 20.52 20.27
CA ASP A 118 -0.50 21.70 20.87
C ASP A 118 -1.31 21.37 22.14
N LYS A 119 -1.73 20.11 22.30
CA LYS A 119 -2.46 19.63 23.49
C LYS A 119 -1.53 19.22 24.61
N GLU A 120 -0.36 18.68 24.30
CA GLU A 120 0.67 18.35 25.30
C GLU A 120 1.32 19.60 25.90
N GLU A 121 1.41 20.73 25.18
CA GLU A 121 1.94 21.99 25.73
C GLU A 121 0.96 22.75 26.65
N ASN A 122 -0.32 22.37 26.69
CA ASN A 122 -1.36 23.01 27.52
C ASN A 122 -1.82 22.14 28.71
N THR A 123 -1.08 21.08 29.06
CA THR A 123 -1.35 20.22 30.23
C THR A 123 -0.14 20.17 31.17
#